data_AF-A0A9N8LSW4-F1
#
_entry.id   AF-A0A9N8LSW4-F1
#
_cell.length_a   1.000
_cell.length_b   1.000
_cell.length_c   1.000
_cell.angle_alpha   90.00
_cell.angle_beta   90.00
_cell.angle_gamma   90.00
#
_symmetry.space_group_name_H-M   'P 1'
#
loop_
_entity.id
_entity.type
_entity.pdbx_description
1 polymer ?
#
loop_
_entity_poly.entity_id
_entity_poly.type
_entity_poly.pdbx_seq_one_letter_code
_entity_poly.pdbx_strand_id
1 'polypeptide(L)'
;NGSIETCIDVLAETPGGAHLVTVLGPSDEAFKRNANVKVDHTLGYTFSNEPFVFAKSIKYEAMPEHARVLREYFHDRLPELLEGWQEGKGSKYFRPQKLIVLDGGLEKVDEAMRMLMAGKTSGEKIIVKM
;
A
#
# COMPACT_ATOMS: atom_id res chain seq x y z
N ASN A 1 5.47 -11.75 10.54
CA ASN A 1 5.81 -10.34 10.86
C ASN A 1 6.69 -9.79 9.76
N GLY A 2 6.24 -8.75 9.05
CA GLY A 2 7.00 -8.07 7.99
C GLY A 2 7.60 -6.77 8.52
N SER A 3 8.71 -6.87 9.25
CA SER A 3 9.49 -5.69 9.64
C SER A 3 10.23 -5.12 8.42
N ILE A 4 10.62 -3.84 8.48
CA ILE A 4 11.39 -3.20 7.40
C ILE A 4 12.70 -3.96 7.17
N GLU A 5 13.36 -4.35 8.26
CA GLU A 5 14.61 -5.10 8.28
C GLU A 5 14.49 -6.46 7.60
N THR A 6 13.42 -7.21 7.90
CA THR A 6 13.16 -8.49 7.23
C THR A 6 12.90 -8.31 5.73
N CYS A 7 12.20 -7.24 5.34
CA CYS A 7 12.00 -6.93 3.92
C CYS A 7 13.32 -6.60 3.21
N ILE A 8 14.23 -5.88 3.86
CA ILE A 8 15.57 -5.58 3.32
C ILE A 8 16.36 -6.88 3.12
N ASP A 9 16.36 -7.77 4.10
CA ASP A 9 17.10 -9.05 4.03
C ASP A 9 16.63 -9.90 2.84
N VAL A 10 15.33 -9.94 2.59
CA VAL A 10 14.75 -10.65 1.44
C VAL A 10 15.12 -9.96 0.11
N LEU A 11 15.05 -8.63 0.06
CA LEU A 11 15.33 -7.88 -1.16
C LEU A 11 16.82 -7.80 -1.51
N ALA A 12 17.71 -8.01 -0.54
CA ALA A 12 19.15 -7.92 -0.71
C ALA A 12 19.71 -8.88 -1.77
N GLU A 13 19.02 -10.00 -2.01
CA GLU A 13 19.41 -10.99 -3.01
C GLU A 13 18.99 -10.62 -4.45
N THR A 14 18.28 -9.49 -4.63
CA THR A 14 17.79 -9.05 -5.95
C THR A 14 18.97 -8.70 -6.87
N PRO A 15 19.12 -9.37 -8.03
CA PRO A 15 20.14 -9.03 -9.01
C PRO A 15 19.98 -7.60 -9.53
N GLY A 16 21.04 -6.80 -9.47
CA GLY A 16 21.01 -5.38 -9.87
C GLY A 16 20.51 -4.41 -8.78
N GLY A 17 20.22 -4.93 -7.59
CA GLY A 17 19.77 -4.16 -6.44
C GLY A 17 18.26 -4.00 -6.37
N ALA A 18 17.79 -3.50 -5.22
CA ALA A 18 16.38 -3.28 -4.95
C ALA A 18 16.13 -1.89 -4.35
N HIS A 19 14.88 -1.45 -4.44
CA HIS A 19 14.41 -0.21 -3.82
C HIS A 19 13.21 -0.52 -2.94
N LEU A 20 13.38 -0.33 -1.63
CA LEU A 20 12.32 -0.44 -0.63
C LEU A 20 11.82 0.95 -0.25
N VAL A 21 10.53 1.19 -0.49
CA VAL A 21 9.85 2.42 -0.07
C VAL A 21 8.97 2.12 1.14
N THR A 22 9.18 2.82 2.25
CA THR A 22 8.44 2.62 3.50
C THR A 22 7.54 3.80 3.82
N VAL A 23 6.42 3.53 4.49
CA VAL A 23 5.50 4.55 5.02
C VAL A 23 5.65 4.77 6.52
N LEU A 24 6.31 3.83 7.22
CA LEU A 24 6.75 4.00 8.60
C LEU A 24 8.23 4.40 8.57
N GLY A 25 8.59 5.33 9.46
CA GLY A 25 9.97 5.82 9.57
C GLY A 25 10.94 4.66 9.81
N PRO A 26 11.88 4.39 8.89
CA PRO A 26 12.91 3.38 9.10
C PRO A 26 13.82 3.78 10.25
N SER A 27 14.36 2.79 10.94
CA SER A 27 15.48 2.98 11.86
C SER A 27 16.75 3.39 11.10
N ASP A 28 17.70 4.03 11.78
CA ASP A 28 19.03 4.28 11.21
C ASP A 28 19.74 2.97 10.82
N GLU A 29 19.44 1.87 11.52
CA GLU A 29 19.91 0.53 11.18
C GLU A 29 19.34 0.08 9.84
N ALA A 30 18.04 0.25 9.61
CA ALA A 30 17.39 -0.11 8.35
C ALA A 30 18.01 0.62 7.15
N PHE A 31 18.30 1.92 7.26
CA PHE A 31 18.96 2.67 6.17
C PHE A 31 20.35 2.15 5.81
N LYS A 32 21.05 1.51 6.74
CA LYS A 32 22.44 1.05 6.58
C LYS A 32 22.55 -0.47 6.46
N ARG A 33 21.43 -1.19 6.57
CA ARG A 33 21.39 -2.64 6.75
C ARG A 33 21.99 -3.39 5.57
N ASN A 34 21.73 -2.94 4.34
CA ASN A 34 22.30 -3.56 3.15
C ASN A 34 22.46 -2.53 2.02
N ALA A 35 23.69 -2.36 1.52
CA ALA A 35 24.01 -1.41 0.45
C ALA A 35 23.37 -1.75 -0.91
N ASN A 36 22.94 -3.01 -1.12
CA ASN A 36 22.25 -3.43 -2.34
C ASN A 36 20.75 -3.05 -2.34
N VAL A 37 20.22 -2.57 -1.22
CA VAL A 37 18.83 -2.14 -1.08
C VAL A 37 18.79 -0.66 -0.73
N LYS A 38 18.34 0.17 -1.68
CA LYS A 38 18.01 1.56 -1.37
C LYS A 38 16.76 1.58 -0.51
N VAL A 39 16.79 2.29 0.62
CA VAL A 39 15.62 2.49 1.49
C VAL A 39 15.22 3.96 1.44
N ASP A 40 14.02 4.24 0.96
CA ASP A 40 13.42 5.58 1.00
C ASP A 40 12.21 5.57 1.95
N HIS A 41 12.12 6.60 2.80
CA HIS A 41 10.93 6.85 3.60
C HIS A 41 10.04 7.87 2.89
N THR A 42 8.81 7.50 2.56
CA THR A 42 7.81 8.41 2.00
C THR A 42 6.52 8.33 2.80
N LEU A 43 6.03 9.47 3.26
CA LEU A 43 4.64 9.57 3.68
C LEU A 43 3.80 9.92 2.46
N GLY A 44 2.73 9.17 2.21
CA GLY A 44 1.88 9.42 1.04
C GLY A 44 1.25 10.81 1.01
N TYR A 45 1.29 11.54 2.13
CA TYR A 45 0.84 12.93 2.20
C TYR A 45 1.72 13.91 1.41
N THR A 46 3.00 13.60 1.14
CA THR A 46 3.89 14.50 0.36
C THR A 46 3.66 14.41 -1.15
N PHE A 47 2.83 13.44 -1.57
CA PHE A 47 2.47 13.24 -2.97
C PHE A 47 1.62 14.37 -3.56
N SER A 48 0.99 15.20 -2.72
CA SER A 48 0.24 16.38 -3.16
C SER A 48 1.13 17.54 -3.60
N ASN A 49 2.45 17.37 -3.63
CA ASN A 49 3.42 18.45 -3.90
C ASN A 49 3.33 19.61 -2.89
N GLU A 50 2.85 19.32 -1.68
CA GLU A 50 2.77 20.28 -0.59
C GLU A 50 3.67 19.80 0.55
N PRO A 51 4.43 20.71 1.21
CA PRO A 51 5.15 20.36 2.42
C PRO A 51 4.16 19.98 3.53
N PHE A 52 4.54 19.03 4.37
CA PHE A 52 3.67 18.49 5.42
C PHE A 52 4.41 18.40 6.76
N VAL A 53 3.72 18.77 7.85
CA VAL A 53 4.25 18.61 9.21
C VAL A 53 3.49 17.50 9.93
N PHE A 54 4.11 16.34 10.08
CA PHE A 54 3.56 15.22 10.82
C PHE A 54 3.82 15.36 12.32
N ALA A 55 2.84 14.99 13.14
CA ALA A 55 2.96 14.96 14.61
C ALA A 55 3.57 16.25 15.20
N LYS A 56 3.26 17.41 14.59
CA LYS A 56 3.74 18.75 14.98
C LYS A 56 5.27 18.96 14.96
N SER A 57 6.06 17.98 14.52
CA SER A 57 7.52 17.98 14.72
C SER A 57 8.30 17.50 13.52
N ILE A 58 7.76 16.57 12.74
CA ILE A 58 8.49 15.98 11.61
C ILE A 58 8.06 16.72 10.34
N LYS A 59 8.98 17.50 9.78
CA LYS A 59 8.78 18.21 8.53
C LYS A 59 9.11 17.30 7.36
N TYR A 60 8.21 17.27 6.40
CA TYR A 60 8.39 16.61 5.13
C TYR A 60 8.33 17.68 4.04
N GLU A 61 9.37 17.72 3.22
CA GLU A 61 9.40 18.61 2.06
C GLU A 61 8.45 18.10 0.97
N ALA A 62 8.03 19.00 0.10
CA ALA A 62 7.29 18.63 -1.10
C ALA A 62 8.14 17.70 -1.98
N MET A 63 7.49 16.74 -2.65
CA MET A 63 8.15 15.81 -3.56
C MET A 63 7.57 15.94 -4.99
N PRO A 64 8.00 16.96 -5.78
CA PRO A 64 7.43 17.25 -7.08
C PRO A 64 7.47 16.08 -8.07
N GLU A 65 8.57 15.32 -8.05
CA GLU A 65 8.73 14.14 -8.90
C GLU A 65 7.71 13.04 -8.59
N HIS A 66 7.37 12.85 -7.31
CA HIS A 66 6.37 11.86 -6.94
C HIS A 66 4.98 12.27 -7.45
N ALA A 67 4.66 13.57 -7.40
CA ALA A 67 3.42 14.07 -7.98
C ALA A 67 3.36 13.84 -9.50
N ARG A 68 4.48 13.96 -10.22
CA ARG A 68 4.57 13.63 -11.65
C ARG A 68 4.31 12.14 -11.89
N VAL A 69 5.00 11.26 -11.18
CA VAL A 69 4.86 9.80 -11.32
C VAL A 69 3.44 9.34 -10.97
N LEU A 70 2.82 9.91 -9.93
CA LEU A 70 1.43 9.60 -9.60
C LEU A 70 0.45 10.05 -10.67
N ARG A 71 0.67 11.24 -11.26
CA ARG A 71 -0.15 11.67 -12.40
C ARG A 71 -0.02 10.69 -13.57
N GLU A 72 1.20 10.29 -13.92
CA GLU A 72 1.44 9.27 -14.97
C GLU A 72 0.74 7.95 -14.63
N TYR A 73 0.83 7.49 -13.39
CA TYR A 73 0.12 6.29 -12.94
C TYR A 73 -1.40 6.44 -13.07
N PHE A 74 -1.99 7.53 -12.59
CA PHE A 74 -3.45 7.72 -12.59
C PHE A 74 -4.03 8.00 -13.98
N HIS A 75 -3.29 8.71 -14.84
CA HIS A 75 -3.77 9.11 -16.16
C HIS A 75 -3.46 8.09 -17.26
N ASP A 76 -2.31 7.41 -17.17
CA ASP A 76 -1.85 6.53 -18.25
C ASP A 76 -1.99 5.05 -17.84
N ARG A 77 -1.44 4.67 -16.69
CA ARG A 77 -1.31 3.26 -16.30
C ARG A 77 -2.59 2.68 -15.69
N LEU A 78 -3.26 3.40 -14.80
CA LEU A 78 -4.45 2.91 -14.12
C LEU A 78 -5.61 2.64 -15.09
N PRO A 79 -5.88 3.51 -16.09
CA PRO A 79 -6.89 3.20 -17.11
C PRO A 79 -6.57 1.94 -17.91
N GLU A 80 -5.31 1.74 -18.32
CA GLU A 80 -4.86 0.52 -19.00
C GLU A 80 -5.06 -0.73 -18.11
N LEU A 81 -4.71 -0.62 -16.83
CA LEU A 81 -4.85 -1.72 -15.87
C LEU A 81 -6.31 -2.10 -15.62
N LEU A 82 -7.22 -1.13 -15.70
CA LEU A 82 -8.66 -1.30 -15.52
C LEU A 82 -9.41 -1.44 -16.85
N GLU A 83 -8.71 -1.48 -17.98
CA GLU A 83 -9.33 -1.62 -19.29
C GLU A 83 -10.13 -2.94 -19.35
N GLY A 84 -11.39 -2.84 -19.78
CA GLY A 84 -12.30 -3.97 -19.84
C GLY A 84 -12.71 -4.53 -18.47
N TRP A 85 -12.55 -3.78 -17.38
CA TRP A 85 -12.98 -4.20 -16.04
C TRP A 85 -14.45 -4.62 -16.01
N GLN A 86 -14.71 -5.81 -15.47
CA GLN A 86 -16.05 -6.33 -15.20
C GLN A 86 -16.21 -6.62 -13.70
N GLU A 87 -17.34 -6.19 -13.13
CA GLU A 87 -17.64 -6.46 -11.71
C GLU A 87 -17.63 -7.97 -11.41
N GLY A 88 -16.97 -8.35 -10.32
CA GLY A 88 -16.80 -9.75 -9.90
C GLY A 88 -15.84 -10.59 -10.77
N LYS A 89 -15.35 -10.09 -11.91
CA LYS A 89 -14.42 -10.80 -12.81
C LYS A 89 -13.06 -10.12 -12.93
N GLY A 90 -13.02 -8.79 -12.86
CA GLY A 90 -11.81 -7.99 -12.97
C GLY A 90 -11.44 -7.59 -14.41
N SER A 91 -10.16 -7.32 -14.63
CA SER A 91 -9.55 -7.00 -15.93
C SER A 91 -8.60 -8.12 -16.38
N LYS A 92 -7.91 -7.93 -17.51
CA LYS A 92 -6.82 -8.82 -17.95
C LYS A 92 -5.70 -8.95 -16.89
N TYR A 93 -5.43 -7.88 -16.15
CA TYR A 93 -4.29 -7.81 -15.23
C TYR A 93 -4.68 -8.09 -13.77
N PHE A 94 -5.93 -7.81 -13.40
CA PHE A 94 -6.38 -7.92 -12.01
C PHE A 94 -7.60 -8.81 -11.89
N ARG A 95 -7.56 -9.72 -10.91
CA ARG A 95 -8.73 -10.50 -10.47
C ARG A 95 -9.12 -10.03 -9.06
N PRO A 96 -10.36 -9.57 -8.85
CA PRO A 96 -10.81 -9.18 -7.53
C PRO A 96 -10.89 -10.40 -6.61
N GLN A 97 -10.72 -10.17 -5.30
CA GLN A 97 -11.07 -11.18 -4.30
C GLN A 97 -12.59 -11.39 -4.31
N LYS A 98 -13.03 -12.60 -3.97
CA LYS A 98 -14.44 -12.87 -3.75
C LYS A 98 -14.93 -12.08 -2.53
N LEU A 99 -16.12 -11.51 -2.64
CA LEU A 99 -16.68 -10.65 -1.59
C LEU A 99 -17.63 -11.44 -0.69
N ILE A 100 -17.56 -11.20 0.61
CA ILE A 100 -18.59 -11.53 1.59
C ILE A 100 -19.30 -10.22 1.92
N VAL A 101 -20.55 -10.08 1.49
CA VAL A 101 -21.32 -8.85 1.70
C VAL A 101 -22.18 -9.01 2.95
N LEU A 102 -22.01 -8.09 3.90
CA LEU A 102 -22.88 -7.93 5.06
C LEU A 102 -23.74 -6.69 4.82
N ASP A 103 -25.03 -6.89 4.59
CA ASP A 103 -25.99 -5.80 4.49
C ASP A 103 -26.29 -5.21 5.88
N GLY A 104 -26.17 -3.89 6.00
CA GLY A 104 -26.39 -3.15 7.25
C GLY A 104 -25.51 -1.91 7.38
N GLY A 105 -25.57 -1.25 8.52
CA GLY A 105 -24.77 -0.09 8.86
C GLY A 105 -23.46 -0.42 9.58
N LEU A 106 -22.94 0.58 10.31
CA LEU A 106 -21.72 0.46 11.11
C LEU A 106 -21.77 -0.67 12.14
N GLU A 107 -22.95 -1.10 12.57
CA GLU A 107 -23.12 -2.22 13.50
C GLU A 107 -22.58 -3.55 12.95
N LYS A 108 -22.54 -3.71 11.63
CA LYS A 108 -21.98 -4.90 10.97
C LYS A 108 -20.46 -4.91 10.92
N VAL A 109 -19.80 -3.78 11.24
CA VAL A 109 -18.34 -3.71 11.29
C VAL A 109 -17.79 -4.60 12.41
N ASP A 110 -18.41 -4.60 13.59
CA ASP A 110 -17.96 -5.46 14.71
C ASP A 110 -18.08 -6.95 14.34
N GLU A 111 -19.18 -7.34 13.69
CA GLU A 111 -19.38 -8.70 13.17
C GLU A 111 -18.29 -9.08 12.16
N ALA A 112 -18.02 -8.21 11.18
CA ALA A 112 -16.96 -8.42 10.19
C ALA A 112 -15.59 -8.61 10.86
N MET A 113 -15.26 -7.79 11.85
CA MET A 113 -13.99 -7.88 12.58
C MET A 113 -13.87 -9.18 13.38
N ARG A 114 -14.94 -9.63 14.03
CA ARG A 114 -14.97 -10.93 14.72
C ARG A 114 -14.77 -12.10 13.75
N MET A 115 -15.34 -12.03 12.55
CA MET A 115 -15.13 -13.06 11.52
C MET A 115 -13.65 -13.13 11.09
N LEU A 116 -13.00 -11.98 10.89
CA LEU A 116 -11.58 -11.90 10.57
C LEU A 116 -10.71 -12.48 11.69
N MET A 117 -10.95 -12.07 12.94
CA MET A 117 -10.20 -12.57 14.10
C MET A 117 -10.36 -14.08 14.30
N ALA A 118 -11.55 -14.61 14.02
CA ALA A 118 -11.83 -16.04 14.09
C ALA A 118 -11.29 -16.83 12.87
N GLY A 119 -10.61 -16.19 11.92
CA GLY A 119 -10.06 -16.85 10.73
C GLY A 119 -11.12 -17.43 9.79
N LYS A 120 -12.34 -16.89 9.82
CA LYS A 120 -13.48 -17.40 9.01
C LYS A 120 -13.43 -16.96 7.54
N THR A 121 -12.36 -16.31 7.13
CA THR A 121 -12.16 -15.80 5.76
C THR A 121 -10.88 -16.36 5.18
N SER A 122 -10.91 -16.81 3.93
CA SER A 122 -9.70 -17.26 3.22
C SER A 122 -9.75 -16.80 1.77
N GLY A 123 -8.89 -15.82 1.42
CA GLY A 123 -8.88 -15.24 0.07
C GLY A 123 -10.14 -14.45 -0.29
N GLU A 124 -10.95 -14.09 0.71
CA GLU A 124 -12.21 -13.36 0.58
C GLU A 124 -12.11 -12.02 1.32
N LYS A 125 -12.82 -11.01 0.80
CA LYS A 125 -12.92 -9.69 1.41
C LYS A 125 -14.32 -9.47 1.96
N ILE A 126 -14.43 -9.21 3.27
CA ILE A 126 -15.70 -8.78 3.87
C ILE A 126 -15.95 -7.32 3.53
N ILE A 127 -17.16 -7.02 3.04
CA ILE A 127 -17.66 -5.68 2.75
C ILE A 127 -18.93 -5.46 3.58
N VAL A 128 -18.97 -4.35 4.32
CA VAL A 128 -20.20 -3.88 4.96
C VAL A 128 -20.85 -2.88 4.02
N LYS A 129 -22.07 -3.20 3.57
CA LYS A 129 -22.81 -2.39 2.61
C LYS A 129 -23.87 -1.57 3.34
N MET A 130 -23.57 -0.28 3.47
CA MET A 130 -24.43 0.76 4.06
C MET A 130 -25.46 1.27 3.06
#